data_AF-A0A8J6XAN4-F1
#
_entry.id   AF-A0A8J6XAN4-F1
#
_cell.length_a   1.000
_cell.length_b   1.000
_cell.length_c   1.000
_cell.angle_alpha   90.00
_cell.angle_beta   90.00
_cell.angle_gamma   90.00
#
_symmetry.space_group_name_H-M   'P 1'
#
loop_
_entity.id
_entity.type
_entity.pdbx_description
1 polymer ?
#
loop_
_entity_poly.entity_id
_entity_poly.type
_entity_poly.pdbx_seq_one_letter_code
_entity_poly.pdbx_strand_id
1 'polypeptide(L)'
;MGRYSDINRGPELQDAYEKYQLWLKKSRKEKKAAYKTVAKPETDRVKTERTIGYILPFNSENDNVHLETRVIDATQTGQGASTGNIVKGLIDDRFNVAPPTGPTDQVVKVPKYKFAKIIASQRTTTATNESDSRITETPYKRHRSDNVSASFGRKGSSDNYSEALKEIKAKAAYKTFVAATG
;
A
#
# COMPACT_ATOMS: atom_id res chain seq x y z
N MET A 1 38.57 5.70 -27.24
CA MET A 1 37.76 4.87 -28.16
C MET A 1 36.41 4.63 -27.50
N GLY A 2 35.31 5.04 -28.14
CA GLY A 2 33.95 4.78 -27.67
C GLY A 2 33.70 3.27 -27.65
N ARG A 3 33.04 2.77 -26.61
CA ARG A 3 32.77 1.34 -26.49
C ARG A 3 31.77 0.94 -27.58
N TYR A 4 31.91 -0.22 -28.20
CA TYR A 4 30.96 -0.75 -29.20
C TYR A 4 29.50 -0.78 -28.71
N SER A 5 29.29 -0.83 -27.39
CA SER A 5 27.97 -0.68 -26.74
C SER A 5 27.30 0.67 -27.00
N ASP A 6 28.06 1.74 -27.21
CA ASP A 6 27.53 3.09 -27.45
C ASP A 6 27.12 3.28 -28.92
N ILE A 7 27.75 2.56 -29.85
CA ILE A 7 27.41 2.61 -31.28
C ILE A 7 26.06 1.94 -31.54
N ASN A 8 25.79 0.79 -30.90
CA ASN A 8 24.50 0.09 -31.03
C ASN A 8 23.36 0.79 -30.27
N ARG A 9 23.67 1.66 -29.31
CA ARG A 9 22.68 2.48 -28.57
C ARG A 9 22.14 3.64 -29.37
N GLY A 10 22.88 4.18 -30.34
CA GLY A 10 22.46 5.34 -31.14
C GLY A 10 21.12 5.11 -31.86
N PRO A 11 20.98 4.02 -32.65
CA PRO A 11 19.72 3.69 -33.32
C PRO A 11 18.55 3.44 -32.35
N GLU A 12 18.78 2.73 -31.24
CA GLU A 12 17.75 2.47 -30.21
C GLU A 12 17.23 3.76 -29.57
N LEU A 13 18.12 4.71 -29.27
CA LEU A 13 17.77 6.00 -28.70
C LEU A 13 16.99 6.87 -29.70
N GLN A 14 17.31 6.76 -30.99
CA GLN A 14 16.60 7.49 -32.03
C GLN A 14 15.18 6.95 -32.24
N ASP A 15 15.00 5.63 -32.27
CA ASP A 15 13.66 5.00 -32.32
C ASP A 15 12.81 5.38 -31.09
N ALA A 16 13.40 5.36 -29.89
CA ALA A 16 12.71 5.79 -28.67
C ALA A 16 12.32 7.28 -28.72
N TYR A 17 13.16 8.14 -29.31
CA TYR A 17 12.87 9.56 -29.49
C TYR A 17 11.72 9.80 -30.49
N GLU A 18 11.70 9.07 -31.60
CA GLU A 18 10.61 9.15 -32.59
C GLU A 18 9.27 8.72 -31.99
N LYS A 19 9.26 7.61 -31.23
CA LYS A 19 8.08 7.15 -30.47
C LYS A 19 7.63 8.17 -29.43
N TYR A 20 8.55 8.82 -28.73
CA TYR A 20 8.24 9.91 -27.80
C TYR A 20 7.58 11.11 -28.50
N GLN A 21 8.11 11.53 -29.65
CA GLN A 21 7.51 12.62 -30.44
C GLN A 21 6.11 12.27 -30.95
N LEU A 22 5.89 11.02 -31.39
CA LEU A 22 4.57 10.52 -31.75
C LEU A 22 3.62 10.53 -30.55
N TRP A 23 4.08 10.12 -29.37
CA TRP A 23 3.29 10.19 -28.13
C TRP A 23 2.89 11.62 -27.79
N LEU A 24 3.80 12.60 -27.93
CA LEU A 24 3.50 14.01 -27.68
C LEU A 24 2.38 14.53 -28.59
N LYS A 25 2.40 14.14 -29.87
CA LYS A 25 1.40 14.52 -30.88
C LYS A 25 0.00 13.93 -30.65
N LYS A 26 -0.13 12.85 -29.87
CA LYS A 26 -1.45 12.26 -29.51
C LYS A 26 -2.32 13.25 -28.74
N SER A 27 -3.61 13.26 -29.04
CA SER A 27 -4.64 13.98 -28.30
C SER A 27 -4.82 13.44 -26.88
N ARG A 28 -5.47 14.20 -25.98
CA ARG A 28 -5.77 13.72 -24.62
C ARG A 28 -6.61 12.44 -24.61
N LYS A 29 -7.51 12.27 -25.57
CA LYS A 29 -8.39 11.09 -25.66
C LYS A 29 -7.59 9.84 -26.05
N GLU A 30 -6.70 9.96 -27.03
CA GLU A 30 -5.83 8.86 -27.48
C GLU A 30 -4.81 8.47 -26.41
N LYS A 31 -4.23 9.46 -25.72
CA LYS A 31 -3.37 9.21 -24.55
C LYS A 31 -4.13 8.40 -23.49
N LYS A 32 -5.35 8.81 -23.13
CA LYS A 32 -6.20 8.08 -22.16
C LYS A 32 -6.54 6.67 -22.63
N ALA A 33 -6.84 6.47 -23.92
CA ALA A 33 -7.13 5.16 -24.48
C ALA A 33 -5.92 4.22 -24.38
N ALA A 34 -4.73 4.70 -24.75
CA ALA A 34 -3.47 3.95 -24.61
C ALA A 34 -3.12 3.65 -23.13
N TYR A 35 -3.48 4.53 -22.20
CA TYR A 35 -3.35 4.23 -20.77
C TYR A 35 -4.27 3.11 -20.30
N LYS A 36 -5.48 3.00 -20.87
CA LYS A 36 -6.48 1.99 -20.47
C LYS A 36 -6.11 0.59 -20.98
N THR A 37 -5.51 0.48 -22.17
CA THR A 37 -5.06 -0.81 -22.73
C THR A 37 -3.88 -1.41 -21.97
N VAL A 38 -3.00 -0.59 -21.39
CA VAL A 38 -1.85 -1.01 -20.56
C VAL A 38 -2.15 -0.86 -19.05
N ALA A 39 -3.39 -0.55 -18.69
CA ALA A 39 -3.79 -0.53 -17.29
C ALA A 39 -3.84 -1.97 -16.79
N LYS A 40 -3.23 -2.24 -15.64
CA LYS A 40 -3.29 -3.58 -15.04
C LYS A 40 -4.75 -4.02 -14.89
N PRO A 41 -5.07 -5.28 -15.23
CA PRO A 41 -6.32 -5.91 -14.86
C PRO A 41 -6.62 -5.64 -13.39
N GLU A 42 -7.88 -5.42 -13.06
CA GLU A 42 -8.28 -5.13 -11.67
C GLU A 42 -7.87 -6.26 -10.71
N THR A 43 -7.85 -7.50 -11.22
CA THR A 43 -7.37 -8.71 -10.54
C THR A 43 -5.91 -8.65 -10.11
N ASP A 44 -5.10 -7.80 -10.73
CA ASP A 44 -3.68 -7.65 -10.41
C ASP A 44 -3.38 -6.52 -9.41
N ARG A 45 -4.40 -5.77 -8.99
CA ARG A 45 -4.24 -4.68 -8.05
C ARG A 45 -4.37 -5.22 -6.64
N VAL A 46 -3.48 -4.78 -5.75
CA VAL A 46 -3.66 -5.05 -4.32
C VAL A 46 -4.98 -4.46 -3.87
N LYS A 47 -5.85 -5.31 -3.35
CA LYS A 47 -7.14 -4.92 -2.79
C LYS A 47 -7.22 -5.47 -1.38
N THR A 48 -7.10 -4.57 -0.41
CA THR A 48 -7.27 -4.91 1.01
C THR A 48 -8.74 -4.83 1.35
N GLU A 49 -9.31 -5.94 1.81
CA GLU A 49 -10.68 -5.98 2.31
C GLU A 49 -10.77 -5.23 3.65
N ARG A 50 -11.84 -4.44 3.81
CA ARG A 50 -12.01 -3.55 4.97
C ARG A 50 -13.43 -3.60 5.53
N THR A 51 -13.49 -3.71 6.84
CA THR A 51 -14.74 -3.66 7.61
C THR A 51 -14.80 -2.41 8.48
N ILE A 52 -15.98 -2.11 9.03
CA ILE A 52 -16.14 -1.07 10.05
C ILE A 52 -15.43 -1.54 11.32
N GLY A 53 -14.70 -0.63 11.96
CA GLY A 53 -14.09 -0.86 13.24
C GLY A 53 -13.92 0.44 14.03
N TYR A 54 -13.49 0.28 15.26
CA TYR A 54 -13.48 1.31 16.29
C TYR A 54 -12.09 1.41 16.89
N ILE A 55 -11.53 2.62 16.86
CA ILE A 55 -10.15 2.87 17.29
C ILE A 55 -10.15 3.87 18.44
N LEU A 56 -9.43 3.54 19.51
CA LEU A 56 -9.07 4.51 20.54
C LEU A 56 -7.96 5.42 20.00
N PRO A 57 -8.17 6.74 19.90
CA PRO A 57 -7.19 7.63 19.30
C PRO A 57 -6.08 7.97 20.32
N PHE A 58 -4.85 8.15 19.83
CA PHE A 58 -3.69 8.49 20.66
C PHE A 58 -3.74 9.88 21.32
N ASN A 59 -4.63 10.76 20.86
CA ASN A 59 -4.79 12.12 21.39
C ASN A 59 -5.97 12.25 22.36
N SER A 60 -6.63 11.15 22.71
CA SER A 60 -7.61 11.11 23.79
C SER A 60 -6.93 10.60 25.05
N GLU A 61 -7.19 11.21 26.19
CA GLU A 61 -6.78 10.68 27.50
C GLU A 61 -7.78 9.60 27.99
N ASN A 62 -9.05 9.68 27.57
CA ASN A 62 -10.12 8.82 28.07
C ASN A 62 -10.35 7.55 27.24
N ASP A 63 -10.35 6.39 27.91
CA ASP A 63 -10.49 5.04 27.33
C ASP A 63 -11.88 4.68 26.82
N ASN A 64 -12.81 5.61 26.88
CA ASN A 64 -14.19 5.42 26.51
C ASN A 64 -14.55 6.05 25.16
N VAL A 65 -13.70 6.90 24.57
CA VAL A 65 -13.99 7.55 23.28
C VAL A 65 -13.37 6.78 22.12
N HIS A 66 -14.20 6.06 21.38
CA HIS A 66 -13.81 5.30 20.21
C HIS A 66 -14.23 6.00 18.92
N LEU A 67 -13.31 6.08 17.96
CA LEU A 67 -13.58 6.68 16.66
C LEU A 67 -13.85 5.59 15.62
N GLU A 68 -14.97 5.70 14.91
CA GLU A 68 -15.34 4.79 13.82
C GLU A 68 -14.47 5.02 12.58
N THR A 69 -13.92 3.93 12.01
CA THR A 69 -13.15 3.97 10.77
C THR A 69 -13.17 2.62 10.04
N ARG A 70 -12.56 2.54 8.85
CA ARG A 70 -12.44 1.30 8.10
C ARG A 70 -11.12 0.58 8.42
N VAL A 71 -11.21 -0.46 9.22
CA VAL A 71 -10.09 -1.31 9.64
C VAL A 71 -9.90 -2.47 8.65
N ILE A 72 -8.76 -3.13 8.72
CA ILE A 72 -8.47 -4.30 7.88
C ILE A 72 -9.34 -5.49 8.31
N ASP A 73 -10.00 -6.13 7.35
CA ASP A 73 -10.89 -7.26 7.61
C ASP A 73 -10.13 -8.46 8.21
N ALA A 74 -10.84 -9.32 8.95
CA ALA A 74 -10.39 -10.60 9.47
C ALA A 74 -9.76 -11.50 8.42
N THR A 75 -10.36 -11.53 7.24
CA THR A 75 -9.91 -12.39 6.14
C THR A 75 -9.51 -11.53 4.96
N GLN A 76 -8.27 -11.68 4.50
CA GLN A 76 -7.79 -11.08 3.27
C GLN A 76 -7.68 -12.15 2.19
N THR A 77 -8.17 -11.85 0.99
CA THR A 77 -8.13 -12.74 -0.17
C THR A 77 -7.62 -12.00 -1.41
N GLY A 78 -7.15 -12.72 -2.42
CA GLY A 78 -6.65 -12.13 -3.66
C GLY A 78 -5.27 -11.48 -3.54
N GLN A 79 -4.97 -10.55 -4.46
CA GLN A 79 -3.64 -9.94 -4.56
C GLN A 79 -3.34 -9.05 -3.33
N GLY A 80 -2.17 -9.28 -2.73
CA GLY A 80 -1.75 -8.58 -1.50
C GLY A 80 -2.37 -9.12 -0.22
N ALA A 81 -3.09 -10.24 -0.27
CA ALA A 81 -3.66 -10.88 0.92
C ALA A 81 -2.60 -11.29 1.95
N SER A 82 -1.45 -11.81 1.51
CA SER A 82 -0.34 -12.17 2.40
C SER A 82 0.17 -10.95 3.18
N THR A 83 0.49 -9.85 2.48
CA THR A 83 0.88 -8.58 3.09
C THR A 83 -0.23 -8.03 3.99
N GLY A 84 -1.49 -8.15 3.58
CA GLY A 84 -2.65 -7.75 4.37
C GLY A 84 -2.79 -8.52 5.68
N ASN A 85 -2.66 -9.85 5.65
CA ASN A 85 -2.72 -10.69 6.85
C ASN A 85 -1.57 -10.38 7.82
N ILE A 86 -0.37 -10.08 7.30
CA ILE A 86 0.76 -9.63 8.12
C ILE A 86 0.43 -8.29 8.78
N VAL A 87 0.00 -7.29 8.00
CA VAL A 87 -0.39 -5.98 8.53
C VAL A 87 -1.47 -6.12 9.60
N LYS A 88 -2.48 -6.96 9.36
CA LYS A 88 -3.51 -7.27 10.34
C LYS A 88 -2.90 -7.81 11.64
N GLY A 89 -2.10 -8.88 11.59
CA GLY A 89 -1.50 -9.48 12.78
C GLY A 89 -0.58 -8.53 13.56
N LEU A 90 -0.05 -7.49 12.91
CA LEU A 90 0.74 -6.47 13.60
C LEU A 90 -0.11 -5.54 14.48
N ILE A 91 -1.38 -5.32 14.16
CA ILE A 91 -2.23 -4.32 14.81
C ILE A 91 -3.62 -4.85 15.22
N ASP A 92 -3.81 -6.17 15.26
CA ASP A 92 -5.08 -6.84 15.56
C ASP A 92 -5.66 -6.48 16.93
N ASP A 93 -4.77 -6.17 17.87
CA ASP A 93 -5.05 -5.73 19.24
C ASP A 93 -5.21 -4.21 19.39
N ARG A 94 -5.17 -3.45 18.29
CA ARG A 94 -5.14 -1.96 18.29
C ARG A 94 -6.41 -1.33 17.72
N PHE A 95 -7.44 -2.15 17.47
CA PHE A 95 -8.77 -1.73 17.04
C PHE A 95 -9.80 -2.78 17.46
N ASN A 96 -11.06 -2.37 17.58
CA ASN A 96 -12.19 -3.26 17.84
C ASN A 96 -13.03 -3.40 16.58
N VAL A 97 -13.52 -4.60 16.28
CA VAL A 97 -14.47 -4.84 15.17
C VAL A 97 -15.91 -4.68 15.64
N ALA A 98 -16.20 -5.09 16.88
CA ALA A 98 -17.49 -4.83 17.51
C ALA A 98 -17.50 -3.43 18.14
N PRO A 99 -18.67 -2.74 18.14
CA PRO A 99 -18.81 -1.49 18.87
C PRO A 99 -18.57 -1.74 20.37
N PRO A 100 -17.88 -0.82 21.07
CA PRO A 100 -17.77 -0.85 22.52
C PRO A 100 -19.18 -0.72 23.15
N THR A 101 -19.41 -1.39 24.28
CA THR A 101 -20.75 -1.55 24.90
C THR A 101 -20.81 -1.10 26.36
N GLY A 102 -19.74 -0.52 26.91
CA GLY A 102 -19.73 -0.02 28.27
C GLY A 102 -20.66 1.20 28.45
N PRO A 103 -21.24 1.39 29.65
CA PRO A 103 -22.19 2.47 29.92
C PRO A 103 -21.60 3.88 29.73
N THR A 104 -20.28 4.00 29.77
CA THR A 104 -19.54 5.25 29.56
C THR A 104 -18.93 5.37 28.17
N ASP A 105 -19.02 4.33 27.34
CA ASP A 105 -18.37 4.29 26.04
C ASP A 105 -19.11 5.15 25.03
N GLN A 106 -18.34 5.92 24.27
CA GLN A 106 -18.82 6.81 23.22
C GLN A 106 -18.20 6.40 21.89
N VAL A 107 -19.07 6.17 20.90
CA VAL A 107 -18.66 5.93 19.52
C VAL A 107 -18.90 7.20 18.72
N VAL A 108 -17.84 7.74 18.14
CA VAL A 108 -17.91 8.97 17.35
C VAL A 108 -17.46 8.71 15.93
N LYS A 109 -18.31 9.06 14.97
CA LYS A 109 -17.95 9.02 13.55
C LYS A 109 -17.24 10.30 13.16
N VAL A 110 -15.95 10.22 12.86
CA VAL A 110 -15.13 11.40 12.54
C VAL A 110 -14.52 11.28 11.14
N PRO A 111 -15.25 11.67 10.07
CA PRO A 111 -14.86 11.40 8.69
C PRO A 111 -13.57 12.10 8.23
N LYS A 112 -13.12 13.14 8.96
CA LYS A 112 -11.88 13.89 8.64
C LYS A 112 -10.73 13.63 9.61
N TYR A 113 -10.91 12.70 10.56
CA TYR A 113 -9.87 12.40 11.52
C TYR A 113 -8.69 11.66 10.86
N LYS A 114 -7.47 12.04 11.22
CA LYS A 114 -6.24 11.40 10.73
C LYS A 114 -5.71 10.42 11.76
N PHE A 115 -6.01 9.14 11.55
CA PHE A 115 -5.48 8.05 12.37
C PHE A 115 -3.99 7.80 12.13
N ALA A 116 -3.32 7.27 13.15
CA ALA A 116 -2.04 6.60 12.96
C ALA A 116 -2.22 5.39 12.04
N LYS A 117 -1.22 5.12 11.19
CA LYS A 117 -1.29 4.04 10.20
C LYS A 117 0.01 3.29 10.13
N ILE A 118 -0.10 1.98 9.99
CA ILE A 118 1.00 1.15 9.49
C ILE A 118 0.87 1.05 7.97
N ILE A 119 2.00 1.12 7.28
CA ILE A 119 2.09 0.95 5.84
C ILE A 119 3.15 -0.13 5.61
N ALA A 120 2.76 -1.21 4.96
CA ALA A 120 3.65 -2.29 4.57
C ALA A 120 3.76 -2.32 3.05
N SER A 121 5.00 -2.35 2.57
CA SER A 121 5.35 -2.39 1.16
C SER A 121 6.22 -3.62 0.92
N GLN A 122 5.65 -4.64 0.28
CA GLN A 122 6.37 -5.88 -0.04
C GLN A 122 6.67 -5.92 -1.54
N ARG A 123 7.93 -6.07 -1.93
CA ARG A 123 8.27 -6.38 -3.32
C ARG A 123 7.92 -7.86 -3.58
N THR A 124 6.89 -8.12 -4.38
CA THR A 124 6.35 -9.47 -4.58
C THR A 124 6.87 -10.17 -5.83
N THR A 125 7.41 -9.44 -6.80
CA THR A 125 8.14 -10.05 -7.92
C THR A 125 9.48 -9.36 -8.14
N THR A 126 10.52 -10.19 -8.24
CA THR A 126 11.75 -9.81 -8.94
C THR A 126 11.38 -9.61 -10.41
N ALA A 127 11.80 -8.51 -11.01
CA ALA A 127 11.42 -8.17 -12.36
C ALA A 127 12.13 -9.11 -13.35
N THR A 128 11.53 -10.27 -13.63
CA THR A 128 12.01 -11.26 -14.59
C THR A 128 11.45 -11.00 -15.98
N ASN A 129 10.19 -10.59 -16.06
CA ASN A 129 9.52 -10.25 -17.33
C ASN A 129 9.63 -8.75 -17.60
N GLU A 130 9.98 -8.41 -18.83
CA GLU A 130 9.99 -7.04 -19.30
C GLU A 130 8.55 -6.56 -19.54
N SER A 131 8.28 -5.31 -19.17
CA SER A 131 7.04 -4.62 -19.51
C SER A 131 7.38 -3.45 -20.42
N ASP A 132 6.67 -3.31 -21.53
CA ASP A 132 6.94 -2.22 -22.45
C ASP A 132 6.57 -0.87 -21.84
N SER A 133 7.42 0.11 -22.08
CA SER A 133 7.14 1.52 -21.80
C SER A 133 5.91 1.98 -22.57
N ARG A 134 4.97 2.64 -21.89
CA ARG A 134 3.74 3.18 -22.52
C ARG A 134 4.01 4.28 -23.55
N ILE A 135 5.22 4.84 -23.54
CA ILE A 135 5.60 6.03 -24.28
C ILE A 135 6.61 5.66 -25.37
N THR A 136 7.63 4.90 -25.00
CA THR A 136 8.75 4.56 -25.88
C THR A 136 8.75 3.10 -26.32
N GLU A 137 7.84 2.28 -25.80
CA GLU A 137 7.75 0.82 -26.02
C GLU A 137 9.00 0.04 -25.61
N THR A 138 10.01 0.73 -25.07
CA THR A 138 11.23 0.12 -24.55
C THR A 138 10.88 -0.81 -23.39
N PRO A 139 11.24 -2.10 -23.48
CA PRO A 139 11.03 -3.03 -22.40
C PRO A 139 11.82 -2.59 -21.16
N TYR A 140 11.17 -2.63 -20.00
CA TYR A 140 11.85 -2.41 -18.74
C TYR A 140 11.37 -3.39 -17.67
N LYS A 141 12.31 -3.77 -16.82
CA LYS A 141 12.06 -4.62 -15.66
C LYS A 141 11.29 -3.82 -14.61
N ARG A 142 10.00 -4.14 -14.45
CA ARG A 142 9.15 -3.52 -13.43
C ARG A 142 8.97 -4.45 -12.23
N HIS A 143 9.38 -4.00 -11.04
CA HIS A 143 9.04 -4.68 -9.81
C HIS A 143 7.55 -4.56 -9.50
N ARG A 144 6.94 -5.68 -9.08
CA ARG A 144 5.62 -5.65 -8.42
C ARG A 144 5.85 -5.41 -6.94
N SER A 145 5.13 -4.45 -6.40
CA SER A 145 5.09 -4.21 -4.96
C SER A 145 3.65 -4.20 -4.49
N ASP A 146 3.40 -4.91 -3.41
CA ASP A 146 2.14 -4.92 -2.71
C ASP A 146 2.21 -3.89 -1.59
N ASN A 147 1.30 -2.92 -1.62
CA ASN A 147 1.24 -1.84 -0.65
C ASN A 147 -0.07 -1.93 0.12
N VAL A 148 0.02 -2.24 1.41
CA VAL A 148 -1.14 -2.32 2.30
C VAL A 148 -0.97 -1.31 3.41
N SER A 149 -2.06 -0.64 3.77
CA SER A 149 -2.09 0.27 4.92
C SER A 149 -3.26 -0.05 5.84
N ALA A 150 -3.07 0.11 7.13
CA ALA A 150 -4.15 -0.05 8.10
C ALA A 150 -4.02 0.98 9.21
N SER A 151 -5.17 1.51 9.65
CA SER A 151 -5.24 2.44 10.77
C SER A 151 -5.16 1.66 12.09
N PHE A 152 -4.50 2.23 13.08
CA PHE A 152 -4.42 1.66 14.42
C PHE A 152 -4.47 2.77 15.48
N GLY A 153 -4.76 2.39 16.72
CA GLY A 153 -4.75 3.31 17.85
C GLY A 153 -4.12 2.69 19.08
N ARG A 154 -4.52 3.22 20.23
CA ARG A 154 -4.06 2.74 21.52
C ARG A 154 -4.86 1.54 22.00
N LYS A 155 -4.26 0.75 22.90
CA LYS A 155 -4.88 -0.37 23.62
C LYS A 155 -5.63 0.09 24.88
N GLY A 156 -5.19 1.19 25.48
CA GLY A 156 -5.75 1.75 26.71
C GLY A 156 -5.08 3.07 27.07
N SER A 157 -5.37 3.57 28.27
CA SER A 157 -5.11 4.97 28.67
C SER A 157 -3.64 5.32 28.76
N SER A 158 -2.82 4.37 29.21
CA SER A 158 -1.38 4.55 29.36
C SER A 158 -0.63 4.38 28.04
N ASP A 159 -1.24 3.80 27.01
CA ASP A 159 -0.56 3.42 25.78
C ASP A 159 -0.41 4.62 24.83
N ASN A 160 0.83 5.08 24.70
CA ASN A 160 1.19 6.16 23.81
C ASN A 160 1.73 5.63 22.47
N TYR A 161 1.79 6.52 21.48
CA TYR A 161 2.25 6.16 20.14
C TYR A 161 3.66 5.53 20.11
N SER A 162 4.56 5.98 20.98
CA SER A 162 5.94 5.48 20.99
C SER A 162 6.04 4.05 21.51
N GLU A 163 5.27 3.71 22.53
CA GLU A 163 5.11 2.37 23.08
C GLU A 163 4.42 1.46 22.08
N ALA A 164 3.38 1.97 21.43
CA ALA A 164 2.69 1.26 20.37
C ALA A 164 3.63 0.78 19.26
N LEU A 165 4.51 1.67 18.80
CA LEU A 165 5.52 1.33 17.81
C LEU A 165 6.53 0.30 18.32
N LYS A 166 6.97 0.39 19.58
CA LYS A 166 7.91 -0.58 20.16
C LYS A 166 7.31 -1.97 20.19
N GLU A 167 6.06 -2.11 20.63
CA GLU A 167 5.35 -3.39 20.64
C GLU A 167 5.17 -3.97 19.25
N ILE A 168 4.72 -3.15 18.28
CA ILE A 168 4.54 -3.58 16.89
C ILE A 168 5.87 -4.09 16.31
N LYS A 169 6.98 -3.37 16.56
CA LYS A 169 8.32 -3.77 16.11
C LYS A 169 8.87 -5.01 16.83
N ALA A 170 8.41 -5.27 18.05
CA ALA A 170 8.80 -6.45 18.82
C ALA A 170 8.14 -7.74 18.30
N LYS A 171 6.94 -7.64 17.68
CA LYS A 171 6.21 -8.80 17.12
C LYS A 171 7.10 -9.57 16.12
N ALA A 172 7.14 -10.90 16.23
CA ALA A 172 7.94 -11.75 15.36
C ALA A 172 7.60 -11.55 13.87
N ALA A 173 6.31 -11.39 13.55
CA ALA A 173 5.84 -11.10 12.20
C ALA A 173 6.47 -9.83 11.60
N TYR A 174 6.75 -8.80 12.40
CA TYR A 174 7.43 -7.59 11.94
C TYR A 174 8.87 -7.91 11.53
N LYS A 175 9.61 -8.61 12.41
CA LYS A 175 11.00 -8.98 12.16
C LYS A 175 11.13 -9.86 10.92
N THR A 176 10.27 -10.87 10.79
CA THR A 176 10.21 -11.74 9.61
C THR A 176 9.88 -10.95 8.35
N PHE A 177 8.91 -10.04 8.41
CA PHE A 177 8.53 -9.23 7.26
C PHE A 177 9.66 -8.32 6.78
N VAL A 178 10.34 -7.62 7.69
CA VAL A 178 11.47 -6.75 7.36
C VAL A 178 12.64 -7.57 6.79
N ALA A 179 12.96 -8.72 7.38
CA ALA A 179 14.01 -9.60 6.87
C ALA A 179 13.73 -10.16 5.46
N ALA A 180 12.46 -10.35 5.12
CA ALA A 180 12.05 -10.85 3.80
C ALA A 180 11.91 -9.73 2.73
N THR A 181 11.92 -8.46 3.13
CA THR A 181 11.71 -7.30 2.24
C THR A 181 12.93 -6.40 2.07
N GLY A 182 13.93 -6.52 2.95
CA GLY A 182 15.26 -5.91 2.80
C GLY A 182 16.12 -6.66 1.79
#